data_AF-A0A0D2F912-F1
#
_entry.id   AF-A0A0D2F912-F1
#
_cell.length_a   1.000
_cell.length_b   1.000
_cell.length_c   1.000
_cell.angle_alpha   90.00
_cell.angle_beta   90.00
_cell.angle_gamma   90.00
#
_symmetry.space_group_name_H-M   'P 1'
#
loop_
_entity.id
_entity.type
_entity.pdbx_description
1 polymer ?
#
loop_
_entity_poly.entity_id
_entity_poly.type
_entity_poly.pdbx_seq_one_letter_code
_entity_poly.pdbx_strand_id
1 'polypeptide(L)'
;MLARIEHGANLITIPAGHAMDALCYVLGEMTDLQAKLATRRPTMDIGGVVATVVYQGGISDTGKGFYWEVNGTKGNLVLEGPNGHIQMFHPTIKFVKAGAGAAQLKEIDVEPATDFAYNVGKAWDAVMGEGDGSVVTFEDALLRHRMIDAMYRSNEKGTRESYL
;
A
#
# COMPACT_ATOMS: atom_id res chain seq x y z
N MET A 1 -6.46 -9.89 -15.09
CA MET A 1 -7.33 -9.06 -15.94
C MET A 1 -7.66 -7.79 -15.15
N LEU A 2 -7.40 -6.59 -15.67
CA LEU A 2 -8.05 -5.40 -15.11
C LEU A 2 -9.53 -5.50 -15.48
N ALA A 3 -10.43 -5.58 -14.51
CA ALA A 3 -11.85 -5.41 -14.76
C ALA A 3 -12.12 -3.99 -15.26
N ARG A 4 -13.23 -3.78 -15.99
CA ARG A 4 -13.57 -2.44 -16.49
C ARG A 4 -13.77 -1.48 -15.32
N ILE A 5 -13.28 -0.24 -15.47
CA ILE A 5 -13.38 0.82 -14.46
C ILE A 5 -14.84 0.99 -13.98
N GLU A 6 -15.78 0.92 -14.93
CA GLU A 6 -17.23 0.95 -14.75
C GLU A 6 -17.79 0.04 -13.63
N HIS A 7 -17.11 -1.07 -13.30
CA HIS A 7 -17.60 -2.07 -12.35
C HIS A 7 -17.06 -1.85 -10.92
N GLY A 8 -16.23 -0.83 -10.68
CA GLY A 8 -15.68 -0.48 -9.37
C GLY A 8 -14.67 -1.46 -8.77
N ALA A 9 -14.68 -2.74 -9.16
CA ALA A 9 -13.86 -3.80 -8.60
C ALA A 9 -12.69 -4.20 -9.52
N ASN A 10 -11.54 -3.51 -9.40
CA ASN A 10 -10.35 -3.78 -10.21
C ASN A 10 -9.05 -3.70 -9.37
N LEU A 11 -7.90 -3.96 -10.00
CA LEU A 11 -6.58 -4.01 -9.33
C LEU A 11 -6.21 -2.69 -8.62
N ILE A 12 -6.61 -1.56 -9.19
CA ILE A 12 -6.31 -0.22 -8.66
C ILE A 12 -7.23 0.08 -7.48
N THR A 13 -8.53 -0.19 -7.63
CA THR A 13 -9.55 0.18 -6.63
C THR A 13 -9.59 -0.76 -5.43
N ILE A 14 -9.18 -2.02 -5.56
CA ILE A 14 -9.19 -2.99 -4.46
C ILE A 14 -7.77 -3.19 -3.89
N PRO A 15 -6.90 -4.08 -4.41
CA PRO A 15 -5.67 -4.42 -3.69
C PRO A 15 -4.63 -3.29 -3.66
N ALA A 16 -4.45 -2.54 -4.76
CA ALA A 16 -3.59 -1.38 -4.72
C ALA A 16 -4.19 -0.27 -3.83
N GLY A 17 -5.52 -0.09 -3.86
CA GLY A 17 -6.23 0.86 -2.99
C GLY A 17 -5.92 0.62 -1.50
N HIS A 18 -6.07 -0.61 -1.02
CA HIS A 18 -5.72 -0.98 0.36
C HIS A 18 -4.22 -0.82 0.66
N ALA A 19 -3.33 -1.19 -0.26
CA ALA A 19 -1.89 -1.04 -0.06
C ALA A 19 -1.45 0.45 0.01
N MET A 20 -2.06 1.31 -0.80
CA MET A 20 -1.80 2.75 -0.83
C MET A 20 -2.44 3.49 0.36
N ASP A 21 -3.62 3.05 0.81
CA ASP A 21 -4.25 3.58 2.02
C ASP A 21 -3.37 3.34 3.25
N ALA A 22 -2.89 2.11 3.45
CA ALA A 22 -1.95 1.78 4.52
C ALA A 22 -0.62 2.56 4.40
N LEU A 23 -0.11 2.75 3.18
CA LEU A 23 1.09 3.58 2.92
C LEU A 23 0.87 5.03 3.39
N CYS A 24 -0.27 5.63 3.05
CA CYS A 24 -0.60 7.01 3.44
C CYS A 24 -0.91 7.13 4.94
N TYR A 25 -1.52 6.12 5.56
CA TYR A 25 -1.73 6.07 7.01
C TYR A 25 -0.39 6.07 7.79
N VAL A 26 0.63 5.37 7.28
CA VAL A 26 1.94 5.25 7.95
C VAL A 26 2.89 6.42 7.64
N LEU A 27 2.89 6.93 6.40
CA LEU A 27 3.86 7.96 5.96
C LEU A 27 3.26 9.36 5.80
N GLY A 28 1.95 9.51 5.89
CA GLY A 28 1.22 10.71 5.49
C GLY A 28 0.87 10.74 4.01
N GLU A 29 0.06 11.72 3.62
CA GLU A 29 -0.39 11.92 2.23
C GLU A 29 0.74 12.35 1.28
N MET A 30 0.60 11.98 0.01
CA MET A 30 1.48 12.45 -1.07
C MET A 30 0.98 13.82 -1.55
N THR A 31 1.89 14.77 -1.80
CA THR A 31 1.49 16.11 -2.30
C THR A 31 1.00 16.05 -3.75
N ASP A 32 1.65 15.20 -4.55
CA ASP A 32 1.44 15.00 -5.98
C ASP A 32 1.74 13.55 -6.33
N LEU A 33 1.04 13.00 -7.33
CA LEU A 33 1.34 11.68 -7.89
C LEU A 33 1.51 11.74 -9.42
N GLN A 34 2.22 10.74 -9.95
CA GLN A 34 2.27 10.46 -11.38
C GLN A 34 2.03 8.97 -11.58
N ALA A 35 1.00 8.61 -12.33
CA ALA A 35 0.58 7.23 -12.54
C ALA A 35 0.66 6.83 -14.01
N LYS A 36 1.02 5.56 -14.25
CA LYS A 36 1.04 4.96 -15.59
C LYS A 36 0.36 3.59 -15.52
N LEU A 37 -0.91 3.56 -15.88
CA LEU A 37 -1.79 2.41 -15.76
C LEU A 37 -1.70 1.59 -17.05
N ALA A 38 -0.94 0.49 -17.00
CA ALA A 38 -0.67 -0.33 -18.17
C ALA A 38 -0.77 -1.84 -17.87
N THR A 39 -1.61 -2.54 -18.63
CA THR A 39 -1.64 -4.00 -18.68
C THR A 39 -0.51 -4.53 -19.59
N ARG A 40 0.79 -4.54 -19.19
CA ARG A 40 1.87 -4.92 -20.15
C ARG A 40 3.27 -5.47 -19.74
N ARG A 41 3.92 -5.12 -18.62
CA ARG A 41 5.43 -4.99 -18.51
C ARG A 41 5.94 -3.74 -19.30
N PRO A 42 7.16 -3.18 -19.09
CA PRO A 42 7.86 -2.80 -17.85
C PRO A 42 8.37 -1.31 -17.81
N THR A 43 8.30 -0.66 -16.62
CA THR A 43 9.12 0.48 -16.08
C THR A 43 9.13 1.92 -16.66
N MET A 44 9.10 2.94 -15.76
CA MET A 44 9.80 4.28 -15.83
C MET A 44 9.75 5.00 -14.44
N ASP A 45 10.45 6.14 -14.26
CA ASP A 45 11.04 6.65 -12.99
C ASP A 45 10.52 8.05 -12.49
N ILE A 46 10.58 8.37 -11.18
CA ILE A 46 9.93 9.57 -10.54
C ILE A 46 10.74 10.12 -9.32
N GLY A 47 10.71 11.45 -9.08
CA GLY A 47 11.20 12.15 -7.85
C GLY A 47 10.14 13.11 -7.25
N GLY A 48 9.99 13.40 -5.95
CA GLY A 48 10.73 13.06 -4.72
C GLY A 48 9.77 12.82 -3.53
N VAL A 49 10.27 12.41 -2.34
CA VAL A 49 9.62 11.40 -1.46
C VAL A 49 9.08 10.27 -2.34
N VAL A 50 10.01 9.48 -2.87
CA VAL A 50 9.72 8.52 -3.94
C VAL A 50 9.18 7.23 -3.36
N ALA A 51 7.86 7.06 -3.44
CA ALA A 51 7.23 5.75 -3.33
C ALA A 51 7.08 5.13 -4.73
N THR A 52 8.00 4.22 -5.10
CA THR A 52 7.87 3.44 -6.34
C THR A 52 6.91 2.28 -6.12
N VAL A 53 5.61 2.52 -6.32
CA VAL A 53 4.56 1.50 -6.19
C VAL A 53 4.36 0.77 -7.52
N VAL A 54 4.77 -0.51 -7.57
CA VAL A 54 4.52 -1.39 -8.72
C VAL A 54 3.50 -2.44 -8.32
N TYR A 55 2.24 -2.26 -8.71
CA TYR A 55 1.20 -3.26 -8.50
C TYR A 55 0.97 -4.11 -9.75
N GLN A 56 1.26 -5.41 -9.66
CA GLN A 56 1.04 -6.38 -10.75
C GLN A 56 -0.10 -7.34 -10.39
N GLY A 57 -1.00 -7.59 -11.33
CA GLY A 57 -2.04 -8.61 -11.17
C GLY A 57 -1.54 -10.02 -11.48
N GLY A 58 -1.98 -11.00 -10.70
CA GLY A 58 -1.55 -12.40 -10.77
C GLY A 58 -0.90 -12.88 -9.47
N ILE A 59 -0.57 -14.17 -9.39
CA ILE A 59 0.24 -14.72 -8.30
C ILE A 59 1.71 -14.66 -8.74
N SER A 60 2.63 -14.42 -7.80
CA SER A 60 4.07 -14.39 -8.07
C SER A 60 4.65 -15.80 -8.04
N ASP A 61 5.10 -16.31 -9.18
CA ASP A 61 5.79 -17.61 -9.30
C ASP A 61 7.12 -17.68 -8.51
N THR A 62 7.60 -16.53 -8.02
CA THR A 62 8.83 -16.41 -7.20
C THR A 62 8.56 -16.30 -5.70
N GLY A 63 7.30 -16.43 -5.27
CA GLY A 63 6.89 -16.30 -3.86
C GLY A 63 6.86 -14.86 -3.32
N LYS A 64 7.38 -13.89 -4.07
CA LYS A 64 7.34 -12.46 -3.72
C LYS A 64 6.00 -11.85 -4.10
N GLY A 65 4.99 -12.01 -3.23
CA GLY A 65 3.62 -11.50 -3.45
C GLY A 65 3.42 -10.05 -3.01
N PHE A 66 4.03 -9.65 -1.88
CA PHE A 66 4.09 -8.27 -1.39
C PHE A 66 5.48 -7.97 -0.85
N TYR A 67 6.01 -6.80 -1.22
CA TYR A 67 7.26 -6.26 -0.72
C TYR A 67 7.14 -4.73 -0.67
N TRP A 68 7.37 -4.15 0.49
CA TRP A 68 7.43 -2.70 0.69
C TRP A 68 8.64 -2.37 1.57
N GLU A 69 9.57 -1.56 1.06
CA GLU A 69 10.69 -1.05 1.84
C GLU A 69 10.54 0.47 2.06
N VAL A 70 10.62 0.90 3.32
CA VAL A 70 10.76 2.30 3.70
C VAL A 70 12.24 2.56 4.00
N ASN A 71 12.90 3.28 3.10
CA ASN A 71 14.30 3.69 3.25
C ASN A 71 14.39 4.95 4.13
N GLY A 72 14.75 4.78 5.40
CA GLY A 72 14.81 5.86 6.40
C GLY A 72 16.24 6.28 6.78
N THR A 73 16.42 7.52 7.23
CA THR A 73 17.74 8.05 7.65
C THR A 73 18.36 7.32 8.84
N LYS A 74 17.56 6.61 9.64
CA LYS A 74 18.00 5.80 10.79
C LYS A 74 18.13 4.31 10.47
N GLY A 75 17.66 3.86 9.31
CA GLY A 75 17.53 2.47 8.93
C GLY A 75 16.32 2.21 8.05
N ASN A 76 16.23 0.99 7.53
CA ASN A 76 15.18 0.57 6.60
C ASN A 76 14.18 -0.33 7.32
N LEU A 77 12.90 -0.10 7.05
CA LEU A 77 11.81 -1.00 7.40
C LEU A 77 11.42 -1.80 6.15
N VAL A 78 11.25 -3.11 6.25
CA VAL A 78 10.82 -3.98 5.16
C VAL A 78 9.59 -4.75 5.60
N LEU A 79 8.51 -4.65 4.82
CA LEU A 79 7.30 -5.44 4.98
C LEU A 79 7.23 -6.47 3.85
N GLU A 80 7.14 -7.76 4.22
CA GLU A 80 7.13 -8.88 3.29
C GLU A 80 5.95 -9.81 3.57
N GLY A 81 5.16 -10.10 2.53
CA GLY A 81 3.95 -10.93 2.66
C GLY A 81 3.64 -11.77 1.41
N PRO A 82 2.76 -12.78 1.54
CA PRO A 82 2.42 -13.69 0.43
C PRO A 82 1.51 -13.05 -0.63
N ASN A 83 0.88 -11.91 -0.33
CA ASN A 83 -0.08 -11.24 -1.20
C ASN A 83 -0.17 -9.75 -0.85
N GLY A 84 -0.35 -8.86 -1.83
CA GLY A 84 -0.55 -7.42 -1.61
C GLY A 84 -1.95 -7.01 -1.15
N HIS A 85 -2.88 -7.97 -0.99
CA HIS A 85 -4.08 -7.82 -0.17
C HIS A 85 -3.75 -7.74 1.34
N ILE A 86 -2.94 -6.76 1.74
CA ILE A 86 -2.41 -6.64 3.11
C ILE A 86 -3.47 -6.40 4.19
N GLN A 87 -4.68 -5.99 3.80
CA GLN A 87 -5.83 -5.88 4.70
C GLN A 87 -6.36 -7.25 5.17
N MET A 88 -5.96 -8.35 4.50
CA MET A 88 -6.33 -9.74 4.82
C MET A 88 -5.12 -10.66 5.02
N PHE A 89 -3.98 -10.36 4.39
CA PHE A 89 -2.76 -11.16 4.42
C PHE A 89 -1.62 -10.36 5.07
N HIS A 90 -1.46 -10.52 6.38
CA HIS A 90 -0.54 -9.73 7.18
C HIS A 90 0.92 -9.98 6.79
N PRO A 91 1.70 -8.93 6.45
CA PRO A 91 3.11 -9.07 6.18
C PRO A 91 3.93 -9.19 7.47
N THR A 92 5.06 -9.90 7.40
CA THR A 92 6.13 -9.78 8.39
C THR A 92 6.73 -8.38 8.34
N ILE A 93 7.19 -7.85 9.47
CA ILE A 93 7.88 -6.56 9.54
C ILE A 93 9.33 -6.80 9.94
N LYS A 94 10.28 -6.23 9.21
CA LYS A 94 11.71 -6.37 9.43
C LYS A 94 12.38 -5.01 9.49
N PHE A 95 13.44 -4.86 10.28
CA PHE A 95 14.22 -3.63 10.38
C PHE A 95 15.72 -3.89 10.30
N VAL A 96 16.44 -2.96 9.67
CA VAL A 96 17.90 -2.89 9.66
C VAL A 96 18.34 -1.46 9.94
N LYS A 97 19.24 -1.28 10.93
CA LYS A 97 19.80 0.04 11.24
C LYS A 97 20.69 0.54 10.09
N ALA A 98 20.65 1.85 9.83
CA ALA A 98 21.51 2.48 8.81
C ALA A 98 22.99 2.11 9.02
N GLY A 99 23.64 1.67 7.95
CA GLY A 99 25.05 1.23 7.95
C GLY A 99 25.32 -0.17 8.50
N ALA A 100 24.33 -0.90 9.04
CA ALA A 100 24.53 -2.25 9.58
C ALA A 100 24.66 -3.36 8.52
N GLY A 101 24.21 -3.10 7.29
CA GLY A 101 24.24 -4.03 6.16
C GLY A 101 23.12 -5.07 6.18
N ALA A 102 22.76 -5.60 5.00
CA ALA A 102 21.60 -6.48 4.82
C ALA A 102 21.61 -7.76 5.68
N ALA A 103 22.80 -8.25 6.06
CA ALA A 103 22.94 -9.40 6.97
C ALA A 103 22.44 -9.14 8.41
N GLN A 104 22.13 -7.88 8.75
CA GLN A 104 21.54 -7.48 10.03
C GLN A 104 20.05 -7.10 9.93
N LEU A 105 19.39 -7.38 8.79
CA LEU A 105 17.94 -7.28 8.66
C LEU A 105 17.29 -8.37 9.52
N LYS A 106 16.50 -7.95 10.52
CA LYS A 106 15.84 -8.85 11.48
C LYS A 106 14.35 -8.58 11.52
N GLU A 107 13.59 -9.64 11.72
CA GLU A 107 12.16 -9.55 11.98
C GLU A 107 11.90 -8.85 13.32
N ILE A 108 10.81 -8.09 13.37
CA ILE A 108 10.29 -7.46 14.57
C ILE A 108 9.13 -8.34 15.05
N ASP A 109 9.21 -8.82 16.29
CA ASP A 109 8.09 -9.51 16.92
C ASP A 109 6.91 -8.54 17.06
N VAL A 110 5.79 -8.89 16.44
CA VAL A 110 4.50 -8.18 16.51
C VAL A 110 3.42 -9.14 16.98
N GLU A 111 2.30 -8.62 17.47
CA GLU A 111 1.13 -9.45 17.77
C GLU A 111 0.66 -10.16 16.48
N PRO A 112 0.62 -11.50 16.45
CA PRO A 112 0.25 -12.23 15.24
C PRO A 112 -1.26 -12.13 15.02
N ALA A 113 -1.65 -11.70 13.82
CA ALA A 113 -3.04 -11.81 13.40
C ALA A 113 -3.49 -13.28 13.37
N THR A 114 -4.62 -13.58 14.00
CA THR A 114 -5.10 -14.96 14.19
C THR A 114 -5.67 -15.58 12.92
N ASP A 115 -6.28 -14.76 12.06
CA ASP A 115 -7.04 -15.18 10.88
C ASP A 115 -7.36 -14.01 9.93
N PHE A 116 -8.03 -14.32 8.82
CA PHE A 116 -8.44 -13.37 7.78
C PHE A 116 -9.36 -12.23 8.25
N ALA A 117 -10.12 -12.43 9.32
CA ALA A 117 -11.06 -11.44 9.86
C ALA A 117 -10.42 -10.57 10.96
N TYR A 118 -9.19 -10.84 11.39
CA TYR A 118 -8.50 -10.13 12.48
C TYR A 118 -8.61 -8.59 12.36
N ASN A 119 -8.25 -8.03 11.21
CA ASN A 119 -8.33 -6.58 10.97
C ASN A 119 -9.77 -6.04 10.98
N VAL A 120 -10.76 -6.86 10.61
CA VAL A 120 -12.18 -6.50 10.69
C VAL A 120 -12.64 -6.49 12.15
N GLY A 121 -12.13 -7.41 12.97
CA GLY A 121 -12.29 -7.38 14.42
C GLY A 121 -11.74 -6.09 15.03
N LYS A 122 -10.48 -5.75 14.74
CA LYS A 122 -9.87 -4.48 15.20
C LYS A 122 -10.65 -3.23 14.78
N ALA A 123 -11.27 -3.24 13.59
CA ALA A 123 -12.14 -2.14 13.15
C ALA A 123 -13.45 -2.06 13.97
N TRP A 124 -14.04 -3.19 14.35
CA TRP A 124 -15.19 -3.22 15.26
C TRP A 124 -14.83 -2.79 16.67
N ASP A 125 -13.68 -3.23 17.22
CA ASP A 125 -13.17 -2.76 18.51
C ASP A 125 -13.13 -1.22 18.52
N ALA A 126 -12.52 -0.61 17.50
CA ALA A 126 -12.40 0.85 17.38
C ALA A 126 -13.77 1.56 17.27
N VAL A 127 -14.75 0.96 16.59
CA VAL A 127 -16.14 1.48 16.53
C VAL A 127 -16.83 1.45 17.90
N MET A 128 -16.51 0.46 18.73
CA MET A 128 -17.00 0.35 20.10
C MET A 128 -16.22 1.22 21.10
N GLY A 129 -15.15 1.90 20.66
CA GLY A 129 -14.26 2.69 21.51
C GLY A 129 -13.21 1.85 22.26
N GLU A 130 -12.93 0.64 21.78
CA GLU A 130 -11.95 -0.29 22.34
C GLU A 130 -10.66 -0.35 21.48
N GLY A 131 -9.52 -0.54 22.14
CA GLY A 131 -8.20 -0.65 21.50
C GLY A 131 -7.57 0.66 21.04
N ASP A 132 -6.38 0.56 20.46
CA ASP A 132 -5.63 1.69 19.92
C ASP A 132 -5.97 1.90 18.43
N GLY A 133 -6.59 3.02 18.08
CA GLY A 133 -6.90 3.37 16.69
C GLY A 133 -7.97 4.45 16.53
N SER A 134 -8.35 4.71 15.28
CA SER A 134 -9.48 5.57 14.91
C SER A 134 -10.38 4.85 13.91
N VAL A 135 -11.68 5.14 13.96
CA VAL A 135 -12.66 4.63 12.99
C VAL A 135 -12.44 5.31 11.64
N VAL A 136 -12.18 4.54 10.59
CA VAL A 136 -12.13 5.04 9.22
C VAL A 136 -13.50 5.52 8.76
N THR A 137 -13.52 6.68 8.12
CA THR A 137 -14.74 7.44 7.77
C THR A 137 -15.05 7.40 6.27
N PHE A 138 -16.19 7.97 5.88
CA PHE A 138 -16.48 8.20 4.46
C PHE A 138 -15.68 9.37 3.88
N GLU A 139 -15.20 10.31 4.70
CA GLU A 139 -14.21 11.31 4.27
C GLU A 139 -12.89 10.66 3.86
N ASP A 140 -12.39 9.68 4.63
CA ASP A 140 -11.17 8.93 4.31
C ASP A 140 -11.34 8.13 3.01
N ALA A 141 -12.47 7.43 2.86
CA ALA A 141 -12.80 6.72 1.64
C ALA A 141 -12.87 7.66 0.42
N LEU A 142 -13.49 8.84 0.58
CA LEU A 142 -13.56 9.85 -0.48
C LEU A 142 -12.16 10.37 -0.88
N LEU A 143 -11.25 10.57 0.08
CA LEU A 143 -9.87 10.96 -0.19
C LEU A 143 -9.14 9.91 -1.04
N ARG A 144 -9.29 8.62 -0.73
CA ARG A 144 -8.73 7.53 -1.55
C ARG A 144 -9.37 7.45 -2.93
N HIS A 145 -10.65 7.73 -3.06
CA HIS A 145 -11.31 7.85 -4.37
C HIS A 145 -10.79 9.05 -5.19
N ARG A 146 -10.49 10.20 -4.57
CA ARG A 146 -9.82 11.33 -5.26
C ARG A 146 -8.42 10.96 -5.74
N MET A 147 -7.64 10.24 -4.92
CA MET A 147 -6.32 9.73 -5.29
C MET A 147 -6.39 8.79 -6.50
N ILE A 148 -7.32 7.83 -6.49
CA ILE A 148 -7.57 6.91 -7.61
C ILE A 148 -7.98 7.68 -8.88
N ASP A 149 -8.85 8.69 -8.78
CA ASP A 149 -9.21 9.55 -9.91
C ASP A 149 -7.99 10.32 -10.45
N ALA A 150 -7.15 10.88 -9.57
CA ALA A 150 -5.89 11.53 -9.95
C ALA A 150 -4.96 10.57 -10.69
N MET A 151 -4.92 9.28 -10.33
CA MET A 151 -4.16 8.27 -11.07
C MET A 151 -4.70 8.05 -12.49
N TYR A 152 -6.03 8.00 -12.67
CA TYR A 152 -6.63 7.92 -14.00
C TYR A 152 -6.30 9.17 -14.84
N ARG A 153 -6.53 10.38 -14.29
CA ARG A 153 -6.22 11.66 -14.96
C ARG A 153 -4.74 11.79 -15.32
N SER A 154 -3.84 11.40 -14.42
CA SER A 154 -2.39 11.43 -14.62
C SER A 154 -1.96 10.48 -15.75
N ASN A 155 -2.54 9.29 -15.79
CA ASN A 155 -2.28 8.31 -16.85
C ASN A 155 -2.78 8.78 -18.23
N GLU A 156 -3.95 9.43 -18.30
CA GLU A 156 -4.51 9.96 -19.56
C GLU A 156 -3.71 11.15 -20.10
N LYS A 157 -3.33 12.10 -19.23
CA LYS A 157 -2.65 13.34 -19.62
C LYS A 157 -1.12 13.22 -19.67
N GLY A 158 -0.55 12.23 -18.99
CA GLY A 158 0.90 12.11 -18.77
C GLY A 158 1.48 13.09 -17.73
N THR A 159 0.64 13.90 -17.09
CA THR A 159 1.02 14.95 -16.12
C THR A 159 1.08 14.45 -14.69
N ARG A 160 1.76 15.20 -13.81
CA ARG A 160 1.52 15.09 -12.37
C ARG A 160 0.14 15.62 -12.03
N GLU A 161 -0.51 15.00 -11.06
CA GLU A 161 -1.82 15.42 -10.54
C GLU A 161 -1.77 15.42 -9.01
N SER A 162 -2.39 16.40 -8.39
CA SER A 162 -2.70 16.37 -6.96
C SER A 162 -4.14 15.85 -6.74
N TYR A 163 -4.42 15.41 -5.51
CA TYR A 163 -5.71 14.84 -5.10
C TYR A 163 -6.24 15.37 -3.77
N LEU A 164 -5.49 16.27 -3.13
CA LEU A 164 -5.83 16.95 -1.88
C LEU A 164 -6.81 18.11 -2.15
#